data_AF-A0AAT9HJY2-F1
#
_entry.id   AF-A0AAT9HJY2-F1
#
_cell.length_a   1.000
_cell.length_b   1.000
_cell.length_c   1.000
_cell.angle_alpha   90.00
_cell.angle_beta   90.00
_cell.angle_gamma   90.00
#
_symmetry.space_group_name_H-M   'P 1'
#
loop_
_entity.id
_entity.type
_entity.pdbx_description
1 polymer ?
#
loop_
_entity_poly.entity_id
_entity_poly.type
_entity_poly.pdbx_seq_one_letter_code
_entity_poly.pdbx_strand_id
1 'polypeptide(L)'
;MTTAPTSQAGPAPTPVPRPDTAPPPDTPGLRERLRRAAAHHGPVLAVYGVLKLTGFAVFMFLLDSAGDFREKNPRFGGGAHTWDVLGSWDGWWYQQIALHGYDPALEPISGATGLITLHANSAAFFPLYPALMRIVSEVTGLGPYGAGLTVSVVFSFVAALGVYAVTAHLGGRRAGLIAAGLWAVWPGSGAEWAVYSESVYTALAAWACYAVLTRRWLTAGVLTFTAGLARPTAVTLVAALAVAGLFAVLRREEESAAR
;
A
#
# COMPACT_ATOMS: atom_id res chain seq x y z
N MET A 1 66.33 -59.43 -38.13
CA MET A 1 65.61 -60.09 -37.02
C MET A 1 65.65 -59.13 -35.86
N THR A 2 64.50 -58.61 -35.50
CA THR A 2 64.28 -57.33 -34.79
C THR A 2 64.09 -57.59 -33.29
N THR A 3 64.85 -56.92 -32.42
CA THR A 3 64.63 -56.93 -30.97
C THR A 3 63.69 -55.79 -30.58
N ALA A 4 62.51 -56.11 -30.04
CA ALA A 4 61.57 -55.14 -29.49
C ALA A 4 61.85 -54.88 -28.00
N PRO A 5 61.69 -53.63 -27.49
CA PRO A 5 61.87 -53.35 -26.08
C PRO A 5 60.56 -53.55 -25.31
N THR A 6 60.66 -54.16 -24.13
CA THR A 6 59.56 -54.36 -23.19
C THR A 6 59.25 -53.04 -22.47
N SER A 7 58.05 -52.49 -22.73
CA SER A 7 57.53 -51.30 -22.04
C SER A 7 57.11 -51.64 -20.60
N GLN A 8 57.74 -51.01 -19.60
CA GLN A 8 57.26 -51.05 -18.21
C GLN A 8 56.12 -50.03 -18.04
N ALA A 9 54.93 -50.52 -17.69
CA ALA A 9 53.80 -49.67 -17.31
C ALA A 9 54.03 -49.10 -15.90
N GLY A 10 54.08 -47.78 -15.78
CA GLY A 10 54.12 -47.07 -14.50
C GLY A 10 52.82 -47.21 -13.70
N PRO A 11 52.85 -47.00 -12.37
CA PRO A 11 51.69 -47.16 -11.50
C PRO A 11 50.57 -46.18 -11.86
N ALA A 12 49.33 -46.68 -11.87
CA ALA A 12 48.15 -45.88 -12.16
C ALA A 12 47.99 -44.73 -11.14
N PRO A 13 47.62 -43.51 -11.58
CA PRO A 13 47.41 -42.40 -10.66
C PRO A 13 46.24 -42.69 -9.72
N THR A 14 46.45 -42.47 -8.42
CA THR A 14 45.43 -42.56 -7.38
C THR A 14 44.28 -41.59 -7.68
N PRO A 15 43.00 -42.02 -7.54
CA PRO A 15 41.86 -41.14 -7.77
C PRO A 15 41.89 -40.00 -6.76
N VAL A 16 41.94 -38.75 -7.24
CA VAL A 16 41.73 -37.57 -6.40
C VAL A 16 40.27 -37.60 -5.91
N PRO A 17 40.01 -37.57 -4.59
CA PRO A 17 38.65 -37.51 -4.08
C PRO A 17 37.98 -36.24 -4.61
N ARG A 18 36.85 -36.38 -5.32
CA ARG A 18 36.04 -35.23 -5.71
C ARG A 18 35.61 -34.52 -4.43
N PRO A 19 35.72 -33.18 -4.34
CA PRO A 19 35.15 -32.46 -3.21
C PRO A 19 33.66 -32.80 -3.15
N ASP A 20 33.23 -33.34 -2.02
CA ASP A 20 31.81 -33.62 -1.76
C ASP A 20 31.04 -32.32 -2.02
N THR A 21 30.28 -32.31 -3.10
CA THR A 21 29.33 -31.24 -3.36
C THR A 21 28.33 -31.27 -2.22
N ALA A 22 28.46 -30.34 -1.28
CA ALA A 22 27.48 -30.16 -0.22
C ALA A 22 26.09 -30.16 -0.85
N PRO A 23 25.13 -30.92 -0.30
CA PRO A 23 23.77 -30.94 -0.84
C PRO A 23 23.26 -29.50 -0.94
N PRO A 24 22.54 -29.14 -2.02
CA PRO A 24 22.02 -27.80 -2.17
C PRO A 24 21.17 -27.46 -0.93
N PRO A 25 21.25 -26.22 -0.41
CA PRO A 25 20.50 -25.84 0.78
C PRO A 25 19.02 -26.16 0.59
N ASP A 26 18.43 -26.91 1.52
CA ASP A 26 17.02 -27.27 1.50
C ASP A 26 16.18 -26.00 1.35
N THR A 27 15.52 -25.87 0.20
CA THR A 27 14.62 -24.74 -0.02
C THR A 27 13.41 -24.94 0.90
N PRO A 28 13.13 -23.97 1.80
CA PRO A 28 12.08 -24.16 2.79
C PRO A 28 10.74 -24.38 2.10
N GLY A 29 10.05 -25.46 2.47
CA GLY A 29 8.74 -25.79 1.93
C GLY A 29 7.73 -24.65 2.14
N LEU A 30 6.69 -24.62 1.29
CA LEU A 30 5.66 -23.56 1.30
C LEU A 30 5.09 -23.28 2.72
N ARG A 31 4.85 -24.33 3.51
CA ARG A 31 4.35 -24.21 4.89
C ARG A 31 5.30 -23.43 5.81
N GLU A 32 6.61 -23.66 5.67
CA GLU A 32 7.62 -22.97 6.48
C GLU A 32 7.75 -21.51 6.06
N ARG A 33 7.67 -21.22 4.77
CA ARG A 33 7.64 -19.84 4.25
C ARG A 33 6.41 -19.08 4.76
N LEU A 34 5.23 -19.70 4.72
CA LEU A 34 3.99 -19.13 5.25
C LEU A 34 4.06 -18.91 6.76
N ARG A 35 4.60 -19.87 7.52
CA ARG A 35 4.81 -19.72 8.98
C ARG A 35 5.75 -18.57 9.31
N ARG A 36 6.86 -18.41 8.58
CA ARG A 36 7.79 -17.29 8.78
C ARG A 36 7.15 -15.95 8.44
N ALA A 37 6.42 -15.88 7.31
CA ALA A 37 5.68 -14.68 6.94
C ALA A 37 4.62 -14.32 7.98
N ALA A 38 3.85 -15.30 8.46
CA ALA A 38 2.87 -15.12 9.51
C ALA A 38 3.50 -14.69 10.84
N ALA A 39 4.63 -15.27 11.23
CA ALA A 39 5.35 -14.88 12.45
C ALA A 39 5.91 -13.45 12.37
N HIS A 40 6.30 -13.01 11.17
CA HIS A 40 6.86 -11.68 10.96
C HIS A 40 5.77 -10.60 10.85
N HIS A 41 4.73 -10.83 10.03
CA HIS A 41 3.68 -9.85 9.74
C HIS A 41 2.47 -9.95 10.68
N GLY A 42 2.21 -11.13 11.25
CA GLY A 42 1.07 -11.40 12.12
C GLY A 42 0.95 -10.42 13.30
N PRO A 43 2.03 -10.10 14.04
CA PRO A 43 1.96 -9.10 15.10
C PRO A 43 1.54 -7.71 14.62
N VAL A 44 1.98 -7.30 13.41
CA VAL A 44 1.60 -6.00 12.84
C VAL A 44 0.11 -5.98 12.50
N LEU A 45 -0.36 -7.04 11.83
CA LEU A 45 -1.77 -7.19 11.47
C LEU A 45 -2.67 -7.27 12.70
N ALA A 46 -2.23 -7.99 13.74
CA ALA A 46 -2.96 -8.10 15.00
C ALA A 46 -3.01 -6.77 15.75
N VAL A 47 -1.88 -6.08 15.92
CA VAL A 47 -1.83 -4.77 16.60
C VAL A 47 -2.70 -3.75 15.86
N TYR A 48 -2.50 -3.59 14.56
CA TYR A 48 -3.30 -2.68 13.75
C TYR A 48 -4.78 -3.06 13.79
N GLY A 49 -5.11 -4.33 13.50
CA GLY A 49 -6.49 -4.80 13.41
C GLY A 49 -7.26 -4.69 14.72
N VAL A 50 -6.67 -5.06 15.86
CA VAL A 50 -7.34 -4.99 17.17
C VAL A 50 -7.58 -3.53 17.58
N LEU A 51 -6.56 -2.67 17.48
CA LEU A 51 -6.70 -1.27 17.81
C LEU A 51 -7.71 -0.58 16.90
N LYS A 52 -7.65 -0.90 15.60
CA LYS A 52 -8.53 -0.31 14.60
C LYS A 52 -9.98 -0.71 14.81
N LEU A 53 -10.23 -2.00 15.02
CA LEU A 53 -11.57 -2.51 15.27
C LEU A 53 -12.14 -1.93 16.57
N THR A 54 -11.31 -1.81 17.61
CA THR A 54 -11.73 -1.20 18.89
C THR A 54 -12.11 0.26 18.69
N GLY A 55 -11.24 1.06 18.06
CA GLY A 55 -11.51 2.48 17.80
C GLY A 55 -12.73 2.68 16.88
N PHE A 56 -12.88 1.85 15.86
CA PHE A 56 -14.03 1.87 14.95
C PHE A 56 -15.33 1.50 15.67
N ALA A 57 -15.32 0.46 16.52
CA ALA A 57 -16.49 0.07 17.31
C ALA A 57 -16.91 1.16 18.29
N VAL A 58 -15.94 1.79 18.98
CA VAL A 58 -16.20 2.94 19.85
C VAL A 58 -16.78 4.11 19.05
N PHE A 59 -16.21 4.44 17.89
CA PHE A 59 -16.72 5.50 17.02
C PHE A 59 -18.16 5.21 16.57
N MET A 60 -18.45 4.01 16.08
CA MET A 60 -19.80 3.60 15.68
C MET A 60 -20.79 3.68 16.84
N PHE A 61 -20.40 3.24 18.03
CA PHE A 61 -21.22 3.31 19.24
C PHE A 61 -21.53 4.76 19.65
N LEU A 62 -20.52 5.62 19.66
CA LEU A 62 -20.69 7.04 20.00
C LEU A 62 -21.55 7.76 18.97
N LEU A 63 -21.37 7.47 17.68
CA LEU A 63 -22.17 8.04 16.61
C LEU A 63 -23.63 7.60 16.69
N ASP A 64 -23.87 6.32 16.96
CA ASP A 64 -25.23 5.78 17.15
C ASP A 64 -25.94 6.46 18.33
N SER A 65 -25.22 6.58 19.43
CA SER A 65 -25.69 7.18 20.69
C SER A 65 -26.00 8.66 20.54
N ALA A 66 -25.23 9.40 19.74
CA ALA A 66 -25.49 10.81 19.45
C ALA A 66 -26.73 10.98 18.57
N GLY A 67 -26.90 10.11 17.56
CA GLY A 67 -28.11 10.01 16.76
C GLY A 67 -28.35 11.11 15.72
N ASP A 68 -27.62 12.23 15.77
CA ASP A 68 -27.71 13.35 14.81
C ASP A 68 -27.60 12.96 13.33
N PHE A 69 -26.95 11.83 13.01
CA PHE A 69 -26.80 11.37 11.63
C PHE A 69 -28.16 11.00 10.99
N ARG A 70 -29.17 10.63 11.79
CA ARG A 70 -30.49 10.24 11.29
C ARG A 70 -31.25 11.37 10.60
N GLU A 71 -30.93 12.62 10.95
CA GLU A 71 -31.57 13.82 10.42
C GLU A 71 -30.74 14.49 9.31
N LYS A 72 -29.49 14.04 9.10
CA LYS A 72 -28.59 14.61 8.10
C LYS A 72 -28.84 14.01 6.72
N ASN A 73 -28.52 14.79 5.69
CA ASN A 73 -28.52 14.29 4.32
C ASN A 73 -27.49 13.14 4.18
N PRO A 74 -27.83 12.00 3.54
CA PRO A 74 -26.90 10.88 3.36
C PRO A 74 -25.57 11.25 2.69
N ARG A 75 -25.60 12.25 1.80
CA ARG A 75 -24.40 12.78 1.16
C ARG A 75 -23.46 13.51 2.14
N PHE A 76 -23.97 14.05 3.24
CA PHE A 76 -23.24 14.91 4.16
C PHE A 76 -23.22 14.36 5.60
N GLY A 77 -22.98 13.06 5.73
CA GLY A 77 -22.78 12.39 7.02
C GLY A 77 -24.08 11.99 7.71
N GLY A 78 -25.15 11.77 6.96
CA GLY A 78 -26.39 11.19 7.46
C GLY A 78 -26.72 9.81 6.92
N GLY A 79 -27.87 9.27 7.32
CA GLY A 79 -28.37 7.98 6.83
C GLY A 79 -29.38 7.32 7.77
N ALA A 80 -29.97 6.23 7.30
CA ALA A 80 -30.90 5.42 8.10
C ALA A 80 -30.15 4.55 9.12
N HIS A 81 -28.91 4.16 8.78
CA HIS A 81 -28.05 3.33 9.59
C HIS A 81 -26.73 4.04 9.89
N THR A 82 -26.12 3.71 11.02
CA THR A 82 -24.87 4.33 11.49
C THR A 82 -23.72 4.18 10.51
N TRP A 83 -23.67 3.07 9.77
CA TRP A 83 -22.64 2.82 8.77
C TRP A 83 -22.79 3.64 7.49
N ASP A 84 -23.97 4.24 7.22
CA ASP A 84 -24.20 5.03 5.99
C ASP A 84 -23.23 6.22 5.90
N VAL A 85 -22.84 6.78 7.04
CA VAL A 85 -21.88 7.90 7.11
C VAL A 85 -20.52 7.55 6.49
N LEU A 86 -20.15 6.27 6.45
CA LEU A 86 -18.88 5.80 5.89
C LEU A 86 -18.80 5.98 4.37
N GLY A 87 -19.95 6.15 3.70
CA GLY A 87 -20.04 6.43 2.28
C GLY A 87 -20.35 7.90 1.95
N SER A 88 -20.31 8.79 2.94
CA SER A 88 -20.68 10.20 2.77
C SER A 88 -19.52 11.07 2.25
N TRP A 89 -19.80 12.34 1.96
CA TRP A 89 -18.87 13.34 1.46
C TRP A 89 -18.18 12.88 0.16
N ASP A 90 -16.85 12.77 0.17
CA ASP A 90 -16.06 12.33 -0.98
C ASP A 90 -16.35 10.86 -1.33
N GLY A 91 -16.74 10.05 -0.34
CA GLY A 91 -17.16 8.68 -0.55
C GLY A 91 -18.41 8.56 -1.42
N TRP A 92 -19.27 9.58 -1.42
CA TRP A 92 -20.42 9.63 -2.32
C TRP A 92 -19.95 9.78 -3.77
N TRP A 93 -18.99 10.68 -4.02
CA TRP A 93 -18.42 10.90 -5.36
C TRP A 93 -17.69 9.68 -5.89
N TYR A 94 -16.89 9.00 -5.06
CA TYR A 94 -16.21 7.77 -5.47
C TYR A 94 -17.19 6.67 -5.89
N GLN A 95 -18.32 6.53 -5.18
CA GLN A 95 -19.38 5.60 -5.58
C GLN A 95 -20.04 5.99 -6.90
N GLN A 96 -20.30 7.29 -7.12
CA GLN A 96 -20.85 7.76 -8.40
C GLN A 96 -19.91 7.47 -9.57
N ILE A 97 -18.60 7.70 -9.40
CA ILE A 97 -17.61 7.44 -10.45
C ILE A 97 -17.48 5.94 -10.72
N ALA A 98 -17.53 5.10 -9.69
CA ALA A 98 -17.49 3.65 -9.86
C ALA A 98 -18.71 3.12 -10.64
N LEU A 99 -19.89 3.71 -10.42
CA LEU A 99 -21.14 3.33 -11.09
C LEU A 99 -21.26 3.88 -12.51
N HIS A 100 -21.03 5.18 -12.68
CA HIS A 100 -21.41 5.93 -13.88
C HIS A 100 -20.20 6.42 -14.69
N GLY A 101 -18.98 6.30 -14.15
CA GLY A 101 -17.81 6.95 -14.72
C GLY A 101 -17.77 8.45 -14.40
N TYR A 102 -17.00 9.20 -15.20
CA TYR A 102 -16.88 10.65 -15.06
C TYR A 102 -17.99 11.35 -15.86
N ASP A 103 -19.04 11.78 -15.15
CA ASP A 103 -20.24 12.43 -15.67
C ASP A 103 -20.90 13.22 -14.50
N PRO A 104 -21.51 14.42 -14.67
CA PRO A 104 -21.75 15.21 -15.88
C PRO A 104 -20.65 16.21 -16.24
N ALA A 105 -20.87 16.98 -17.32
CA ALA A 105 -19.98 18.04 -17.81
C ALA A 105 -19.65 19.12 -16.74
N LEU A 106 -18.57 19.86 -16.96
CA LEU A 106 -18.19 20.99 -16.11
C LEU A 106 -19.16 22.17 -16.34
N GLU A 107 -20.07 22.38 -15.39
CA GLU A 107 -21.11 23.41 -15.48
C GLU A 107 -20.72 24.68 -14.70
N PRO A 108 -20.70 25.86 -15.36
CA PRO A 108 -20.47 27.14 -14.70
C PRO A 108 -21.61 27.53 -13.76
N ILE A 109 -21.26 28.09 -12.61
CA ILE A 109 -22.22 28.72 -11.70
C ILE A 109 -22.54 30.11 -12.25
N SER A 110 -23.81 30.30 -12.65
CA SER A 110 -24.27 31.58 -13.22
C SER A 110 -24.05 32.74 -12.24
N GLY A 111 -23.33 33.77 -12.69
CA GLY A 111 -23.06 34.98 -11.88
C GLY A 111 -21.90 34.85 -10.88
N ALA A 112 -21.14 33.76 -10.87
CA ALA A 112 -20.00 33.60 -9.97
C ALA A 112 -18.81 34.49 -10.36
N THR A 113 -18.31 35.28 -9.41
CA THR A 113 -17.13 36.16 -9.56
C THR A 113 -15.99 35.81 -8.58
N GLY A 114 -16.15 34.76 -7.78
CA GLY A 114 -15.17 34.28 -6.81
C GLY A 114 -14.26 33.17 -7.33
N LEU A 115 -13.51 32.52 -6.42
CA LEU A 115 -12.61 31.41 -6.75
C LEU A 115 -13.33 30.13 -7.18
N ILE A 116 -14.61 29.99 -6.83
CA ILE A 116 -15.46 28.84 -7.19
C ILE A 116 -16.44 29.30 -8.26
N THR A 117 -16.16 28.92 -9.51
CA THR A 117 -16.96 29.30 -10.69
C THR A 117 -17.67 28.12 -11.34
N LEU A 118 -17.45 26.90 -10.84
CA LEU A 118 -18.00 25.65 -11.37
C LEU A 118 -18.75 24.91 -10.26
N HIS A 119 -19.81 24.19 -10.61
CA HIS A 119 -20.46 23.25 -9.71
C HIS A 119 -19.50 22.11 -9.34
N ALA A 120 -19.71 21.52 -8.15
CA ALA A 120 -18.92 20.37 -7.72
C ALA A 120 -19.08 19.21 -8.71
N ASN A 121 -17.96 18.60 -9.12
CA ASN A 121 -17.91 17.67 -10.22
C ASN A 121 -16.94 16.50 -9.96
N SER A 122 -17.27 15.34 -10.52
CA SER A 122 -16.44 14.13 -10.53
C SER A 122 -15.01 14.35 -11.04
N ALA A 123 -14.78 15.31 -11.95
CA ALA A 123 -13.47 15.61 -12.52
C ALA A 123 -12.40 16.02 -11.49
N ALA A 124 -12.81 16.43 -10.28
CA ALA A 124 -11.90 16.72 -9.18
C ALA A 124 -11.30 15.45 -8.53
N PHE A 125 -11.87 14.27 -8.80
CA PHE A 125 -11.49 13.02 -8.17
C PHE A 125 -10.57 12.18 -9.05
N PHE A 126 -9.55 11.62 -8.41
CA PHE A 126 -8.51 10.84 -9.06
C PHE A 126 -8.95 9.39 -9.31
N PRO A 127 -8.49 8.76 -10.42
CA PRO A 127 -9.16 7.58 -10.98
C PRO A 127 -8.86 6.25 -10.28
N LEU A 128 -7.76 6.12 -9.54
CA LEU A 128 -7.32 4.81 -9.04
C LEU A 128 -8.33 4.15 -8.10
N TYR A 129 -8.78 4.89 -7.08
CA TYR A 129 -9.70 4.34 -6.08
C TYR A 129 -11.06 3.94 -6.67
N PRO A 130 -11.78 4.78 -7.45
CA PRO A 130 -13.03 4.37 -8.06
C PRO A 130 -12.86 3.25 -9.10
N ALA A 131 -11.72 3.17 -9.79
CA ALA A 131 -11.42 2.03 -10.67
C ALA A 131 -11.26 0.72 -9.88
N LEU A 132 -10.55 0.73 -8.75
CA LEU A 132 -10.45 -0.42 -7.85
C LEU A 132 -11.82 -0.81 -7.28
N MET A 133 -12.64 0.16 -6.88
CA MET A 133 -14.01 -0.07 -6.43
C MET A 133 -14.84 -0.78 -7.50
N ARG A 134 -14.78 -0.30 -8.74
CA ARG A 134 -15.51 -0.92 -9.85
C ARG A 134 -15.08 -2.36 -10.08
N ILE A 135 -13.77 -2.63 -10.14
CA ILE A 135 -13.23 -3.99 -10.31
C ILE A 135 -13.71 -4.90 -9.17
N VAL A 136 -13.59 -4.45 -7.91
CA VAL A 136 -14.02 -5.26 -6.76
C VAL A 136 -15.53 -5.47 -6.78
N SER A 137 -16.33 -4.46 -7.13
CA SER A 137 -17.79 -4.57 -7.24
C SER A 137 -18.20 -5.57 -8.32
N GLU A 138 -17.57 -5.53 -9.49
CA GLU A 138 -17.83 -6.46 -10.61
C GLU A 138 -17.45 -7.90 -10.25
N VAL A 139 -16.35 -8.10 -9.52
CA VAL A 139 -15.86 -9.44 -9.14
C VAL A 139 -16.65 -10.05 -7.98
N THR A 140 -17.08 -9.24 -7.01
CA THR A 140 -17.66 -9.73 -5.74
C THR A 140 -19.17 -9.56 -5.63
N GLY A 141 -19.78 -8.68 -6.43
CA GLY A 141 -21.20 -8.33 -6.32
C GLY A 141 -21.57 -7.47 -5.11
N LEU A 142 -20.58 -6.94 -4.37
CA LEU A 142 -20.80 -6.16 -3.13
C LEU A 142 -21.41 -4.76 -3.34
N GLY A 143 -21.58 -4.34 -4.60
CA GLY A 143 -21.96 -2.97 -4.95
C GLY A 143 -20.86 -1.95 -4.64
N PRO A 144 -21.04 -0.67 -5.01
CA PRO A 144 -20.00 0.35 -4.92
C PRO A 144 -19.62 0.67 -3.46
N TYR A 145 -20.59 0.71 -2.54
CA TYR A 145 -20.34 0.94 -1.12
C TYR A 145 -19.48 -0.17 -0.50
N GLY A 146 -19.92 -1.43 -0.63
CA GLY A 146 -19.21 -2.58 -0.06
C GLY A 146 -17.84 -2.80 -0.72
N ALA A 147 -17.73 -2.58 -2.03
CA ALA A 147 -16.45 -2.62 -2.74
C ALA A 147 -15.49 -1.53 -2.25
N GLY A 148 -15.97 -0.29 -2.07
CA GLY A 148 -15.18 0.81 -1.52
C GLY A 148 -14.65 0.52 -0.13
N LEU A 149 -15.51 0.07 0.79
CA LEU A 149 -15.09 -0.34 2.12
C LEU A 149 -14.06 -1.47 2.07
N THR A 150 -14.28 -2.47 1.22
CA THR A 150 -13.36 -3.60 1.07
C THR A 150 -11.97 -3.14 0.61
N VAL A 151 -11.91 -2.29 -0.41
CA VAL A 151 -10.66 -1.72 -0.90
C VAL A 151 -9.96 -0.93 0.21
N SER A 152 -10.69 -0.03 0.89
CA SER A 152 -10.11 0.82 1.94
C SER A 152 -9.59 0.02 3.12
N VAL A 153 -10.35 -0.96 3.62
CA VAL A 153 -9.94 -1.85 4.71
C VAL A 153 -8.72 -2.68 4.31
N VAL A 154 -8.73 -3.33 3.13
CA VAL A 154 -7.59 -4.15 2.69
C VAL A 154 -6.33 -3.31 2.56
N PHE A 155 -6.43 -2.15 1.91
CA PHE A 155 -5.29 -1.26 1.75
C PHE A 155 -4.85 -0.63 3.07
N SER A 156 -5.71 -0.52 4.08
CA SER A 156 -5.31 0.00 5.39
C SER A 156 -4.38 -0.97 6.13
N PHE A 157 -4.59 -2.29 5.98
CA PHE A 157 -3.65 -3.31 6.44
C PHE A 157 -2.35 -3.32 5.62
N VAL A 158 -2.44 -3.14 4.29
CA VAL A 158 -1.24 -3.03 3.44
C VAL A 158 -0.42 -1.78 3.82
N ALA A 159 -1.09 -0.68 4.15
CA ALA A 159 -0.47 0.53 4.69
C ALA A 159 0.19 0.27 6.04
N ALA A 160 -0.48 -0.42 6.97
CA ALA A 160 0.09 -0.77 8.27
C ALA A 160 1.40 -1.57 8.12
N LEU A 161 1.44 -2.53 7.18
CA LEU A 161 2.66 -3.28 6.86
C LEU A 161 3.75 -2.40 6.26
N GLY A 162 3.40 -1.47 5.36
CA GLY A 162 4.36 -0.52 4.77
C GLY A 162 4.93 0.45 5.82
N VAL A 163 4.08 1.01 6.67
CA VAL A 163 4.47 1.88 7.80
C VAL A 163 5.40 1.12 8.75
N TYR A 164 5.04 -0.12 9.11
CA TYR A 164 5.93 -1.00 9.88
C TYR A 164 7.27 -1.22 9.17
N ALA A 165 7.27 -1.51 7.87
CA ALA A 165 8.49 -1.81 7.12
C ALA A 165 9.46 -0.61 7.10
N VAL A 166 8.94 0.60 6.83
CA VAL A 166 9.72 1.85 6.85
C VAL A 166 10.30 2.10 8.25
N THR A 167 9.46 2.09 9.27
CA THR A 167 9.87 2.48 10.63
C THR A 167 10.72 1.41 11.31
N ALA A 168 10.49 0.13 11.02
CA ALA A 168 11.35 -0.96 11.48
C ALA A 168 12.74 -0.93 10.83
N HIS A 169 12.84 -0.45 9.59
CA HIS A 169 14.13 -0.24 8.93
C HIS A 169 14.97 0.86 9.61
N LEU A 170 14.31 1.89 10.14
CA LEU A 170 14.98 3.05 10.76
C LEU A 170 15.21 2.91 12.26
N GLY A 171 14.26 2.29 12.98
CA GLY A 171 14.24 2.24 14.45
C GLY A 171 14.00 0.84 15.03
N GLY A 172 14.08 -0.21 14.22
CA GLY A 172 13.88 -1.59 14.64
C GLY A 172 12.43 -1.99 14.89
N ARG A 173 12.23 -3.28 15.20
CA ARG A 173 10.90 -3.92 15.28
C ARG A 173 9.91 -3.22 16.22
N ARG A 174 10.38 -2.72 17.38
CA ARG A 174 9.50 -2.02 18.35
C ARG A 174 8.95 -0.71 17.78
N ALA A 175 9.80 0.12 17.16
CA ALA A 175 9.35 1.34 16.49
C ALA A 175 8.35 1.03 15.38
N GLY A 176 8.60 -0.04 14.62
CA GLY A 176 7.67 -0.63 13.64
C GLY A 176 6.26 -0.85 14.19
N LEU A 177 6.17 -1.61 15.28
CA LEU A 177 4.87 -1.96 15.88
C LEU A 177 4.16 -0.75 16.49
N ILE A 178 4.91 0.17 17.11
CA ILE A 178 4.34 1.42 17.64
C ILE A 178 3.77 2.25 16.51
N ALA A 179 4.50 2.41 15.39
CA ALA A 179 4.03 3.18 14.24
C ALA A 179 2.77 2.56 13.61
N ALA A 180 2.71 1.23 13.48
CA ALA A 180 1.51 0.54 13.00
C ALA A 180 0.31 0.71 13.96
N GLY A 181 0.56 0.73 15.28
CA GLY A 181 -0.47 1.02 16.28
C GLY A 181 -0.96 2.47 16.21
N LEU A 182 -0.06 3.45 16.06
CA LEU A 182 -0.42 4.86 15.89
C LEU A 182 -1.22 5.09 14.60
N TRP A 183 -0.85 4.41 13.50
CA TRP A 183 -1.64 4.38 12.28
C TRP A 183 -3.07 3.88 12.52
N ALA A 184 -3.30 2.93 13.45
CA ALA A 184 -4.65 2.44 13.73
C ALA A 184 -5.55 3.46 14.46
N VAL A 185 -4.97 4.40 15.22
CA VAL A 185 -5.71 5.20 16.22
C VAL A 185 -5.51 6.72 16.11
N TRP A 186 -4.74 7.21 15.14
CA TRP A 186 -4.59 8.66 14.95
C TRP A 186 -5.96 9.32 14.65
N PRO A 187 -6.13 10.63 14.91
CA PRO A 187 -7.44 11.28 14.85
C PRO A 187 -8.17 11.14 13.50
N GLY A 188 -7.44 11.12 12.38
CA GLY A 188 -8.03 10.93 11.05
C GLY A 188 -8.15 9.48 10.59
N SER A 189 -7.89 8.51 11.47
CA SER A 189 -7.92 7.09 11.12
C SER A 189 -9.30 6.65 10.63
N GLY A 190 -10.39 7.33 11.01
CA GLY A 190 -11.74 7.01 10.51
C GLY A 190 -11.83 6.86 8.99
N ALA A 191 -11.06 7.65 8.22
CA ALA A 191 -11.01 7.57 6.77
C ALA A 191 -10.47 6.23 6.23
N GLU A 192 -9.72 5.47 7.03
CA GLU A 192 -9.14 4.19 6.62
C GLU A 192 -10.20 3.10 6.39
N TRP A 193 -11.29 3.16 7.16
CA TRP A 193 -12.42 2.21 7.14
C TRP A 193 -13.70 2.93 6.70
N ALA A 194 -13.55 3.86 5.76
CA ALA A 194 -14.62 4.55 5.07
C ALA A 194 -14.39 4.43 3.55
N VAL A 195 -15.39 4.78 2.73
CA VAL A 195 -15.30 4.75 1.26
C VAL A 195 -14.42 5.92 0.80
N TYR A 196 -13.12 5.80 1.03
CA TYR A 196 -12.14 6.87 0.95
C TYR A 196 -10.81 6.33 0.44
N SER A 197 -10.10 7.13 -0.36
CA SER A 197 -8.87 6.75 -1.08
C SER A 197 -7.60 6.78 -0.22
N GLU A 198 -7.71 7.23 1.03
CA GLU A 198 -6.64 7.48 1.99
C GLU A 198 -5.80 6.23 2.23
N SER A 199 -6.45 5.09 2.48
CA SER A 199 -5.76 3.81 2.69
C SER A 199 -4.94 3.39 1.47
N VAL A 200 -5.48 3.56 0.27
CA VAL A 200 -4.80 3.21 -1.00
C VAL A 200 -3.57 4.10 -1.19
N TYR A 201 -3.74 5.42 -1.04
CA TYR A 201 -2.64 6.37 -1.14
C TYR A 201 -1.55 6.10 -0.10
N THR A 202 -1.92 5.92 1.17
CA THR A 202 -0.96 5.70 2.26
C THR A 202 -0.20 4.39 2.08
N ALA A 203 -0.86 3.32 1.61
CA ALA A 203 -0.19 2.08 1.29
C ALA A 203 0.87 2.27 0.19
N LEU A 204 0.50 2.88 -0.93
CA LEU A 204 1.42 3.12 -2.04
C LEU A 204 2.58 4.02 -1.62
N ALA A 205 2.30 5.08 -0.85
CA ALA A 205 3.31 6.00 -0.34
C ALA A 205 4.29 5.31 0.63
N ALA A 206 3.78 4.55 1.61
CA ALA A 206 4.63 3.86 2.58
C ALA A 206 5.55 2.82 1.89
N TRP A 207 5.01 2.07 0.93
CA TRP A 207 5.80 1.11 0.17
C TRP A 207 6.76 1.78 -0.83
N ALA A 208 6.42 2.94 -1.39
CA ALA A 208 7.34 3.74 -2.19
C ALA A 208 8.53 4.21 -1.35
N CYS A 209 8.27 4.74 -0.14
CA CYS A 209 9.32 5.11 0.81
C CYS A 209 10.20 3.91 1.18
N TYR A 210 9.59 2.75 1.46
CA TYR A 210 10.35 1.54 1.75
C TYR A 210 11.21 1.07 0.56
N ALA A 211 10.69 1.20 -0.67
CA ALA A 211 11.44 0.90 -1.89
C ALA A 211 12.64 1.86 -2.06
N VAL A 212 12.49 3.15 -1.74
CA VAL A 212 13.62 4.10 -1.71
C VAL A 212 14.68 3.68 -0.68
N LEU A 213 14.27 3.38 0.56
CA LEU A 213 15.18 2.93 1.63
C LEU A 213 15.95 1.67 1.24
N THR A 214 15.29 0.76 0.53
CA THR A 214 15.89 -0.50 0.03
C THR A 214 16.53 -0.38 -1.35
N ARG A 215 16.73 0.86 -1.87
CA ARG A 215 17.37 1.17 -3.16
C ARG A 215 16.69 0.54 -4.39
N ARG A 216 15.40 0.20 -4.29
CA ARG A 216 14.56 -0.33 -5.38
C ARG A 216 13.89 0.79 -6.15
N TRP A 217 14.69 1.57 -6.88
CA TRP A 217 14.25 2.81 -7.53
C TRP A 217 13.10 2.64 -8.53
N LEU A 218 13.10 1.57 -9.33
CA LEU A 218 12.01 1.30 -10.27
C LEU A 218 10.70 1.04 -9.54
N THR A 219 10.73 0.23 -8.49
CA THR A 219 9.55 -0.02 -7.64
C THR A 219 9.06 1.26 -6.99
N ALA A 220 9.96 2.10 -6.46
CA ALA A 220 9.60 3.39 -5.90
C ALA A 220 8.93 4.30 -6.95
N GLY A 221 9.46 4.38 -8.16
CA GLY A 221 8.87 5.16 -9.26
C GLY A 221 7.47 4.70 -9.64
N VAL A 222 7.28 3.38 -9.82
CA VAL A 222 5.97 2.80 -10.17
C VAL A 222 4.94 3.05 -9.07
N LEU A 223 5.31 2.84 -7.81
CA LEU A 223 4.41 3.07 -6.66
C LEU A 223 4.06 4.55 -6.53
N THR A 224 5.02 5.45 -6.68
CA THR A 224 4.79 6.90 -6.64
C THR A 224 3.90 7.39 -7.78
N PHE A 225 4.12 6.90 -9.02
CA PHE A 225 3.23 7.18 -10.15
C PHE A 225 1.80 6.70 -9.87
N THR A 226 1.67 5.47 -9.38
CA THR A 226 0.37 4.89 -9.04
C THR A 226 -0.32 5.67 -7.91
N ALA A 227 0.43 6.12 -6.90
CA ALA A 227 -0.10 6.99 -5.84
C ALA A 227 -0.60 8.32 -6.39
N GLY A 228 0.05 8.84 -7.44
CA GLY A 228 -0.38 10.00 -8.22
C GLY A 228 -1.75 9.84 -8.86
N LEU A 229 -2.16 8.60 -9.18
CA LEU A 229 -3.50 8.30 -9.70
C LEU A 229 -4.55 8.21 -8.59
N ALA A 230 -4.17 8.26 -7.31
CA ALA A 230 -5.09 8.16 -6.18
C ALA A 230 -5.52 9.54 -5.66
N ARG A 231 -4.59 10.50 -5.57
CA ARG A 231 -4.80 11.80 -4.92
C ARG A 231 -3.81 12.88 -5.41
N PRO A 232 -4.20 14.17 -5.38
CA PRO A 232 -3.29 15.27 -5.71
C PRO A 232 -2.15 15.44 -4.68
N THR A 233 -2.36 14.97 -3.45
CA THR A 233 -1.35 14.98 -2.39
C THR A 233 -0.10 14.18 -2.74
N ALA A 234 -0.15 13.31 -3.75
CA ALA A 234 1.02 12.59 -4.26
C ALA A 234 2.13 13.50 -4.81
N VAL A 235 1.85 14.78 -5.11
CA VAL A 235 2.89 15.73 -5.52
C VAL A 235 4.03 15.83 -4.51
N THR A 236 3.75 15.73 -3.21
CA THR A 236 4.78 15.74 -2.15
C THR A 236 5.61 14.47 -2.17
N LEU A 237 4.99 13.31 -2.45
CA LEU A 237 5.68 12.03 -2.61
C LEU A 237 6.58 12.03 -3.85
N VAL A 238 6.11 12.60 -4.96
CA VAL A 238 6.92 12.78 -6.18
C VAL A 238 8.15 13.66 -5.89
N ALA A 239 7.95 14.79 -5.20
CA ALA A 239 9.04 15.68 -4.81
C ALA A 239 10.06 14.98 -3.91
N ALA A 240 9.59 14.23 -2.89
CA ALA A 240 10.46 13.46 -2.00
C ALA A 240 11.27 12.40 -2.77
N LEU A 241 10.63 11.67 -3.70
CA LEU A 241 11.32 10.68 -4.54
C LEU A 241 12.37 11.35 -5.44
N ALA A 242 12.04 12.50 -6.04
CA ALA A 242 12.97 13.24 -6.90
C ALA A 242 14.21 13.70 -6.11
N VAL A 243 14.01 14.27 -4.93
CA VAL A 243 15.11 14.68 -4.03
C VAL A 243 15.95 13.48 -3.61
N ALA A 244 15.32 12.38 -3.19
CA ALA A 244 16.04 11.16 -2.81
C ALA A 244 16.84 10.57 -3.98
N GLY A 245 16.26 10.59 -5.19
CA GLY A 245 16.92 10.16 -6.43
C GLY A 245 18.13 11.03 -6.76
N LEU A 246 18.01 12.36 -6.65
CA LEU A 246 19.11 13.29 -6.87
C LEU A 246 20.28 13.02 -5.92
N PHE A 247 20.04 12.93 -4.60
CA PHE A 247 21.08 12.60 -3.63
C PHE A 247 21.72 11.23 -3.88
N ALA A 248 20.95 10.26 -4.35
CA ALA A 248 21.45 8.94 -4.67
C ALA A 248 22.37 8.91 -5.89
N VAL A 249 22.16 9.81 -6.86
CA VAL A 249 23.04 9.97 -8.04
C VAL A 249 24.31 10.72 -7.64
N LEU A 250 24.17 11.87 -6.94
CA LEU A 250 25.32 12.69 -6.53
C LEU A 250 26.34 11.90 -5.70
N ARG A 251 25.87 11.09 -4.73
CA ARG A 251 26.75 10.25 -3.91
C ARG A 251 27.48 9.17 -4.72
N ARG A 252 26.89 8.67 -5.80
CA ARG A 252 27.55 7.69 -6.69
C ARG A 252 28.65 8.34 -7.52
N GLU A 253 28.46 9.60 -7.93
CA GLU A 253 29.46 10.37 -8.65
C GLU A 253 30.65 10.69 -7.75
N GLU A 254 30.41 11.09 -6.49
CA GLU A 254 31.47 11.28 -5.48
C GLU A 254 32.27 9.99 -5.23
N GLU A 255 31.60 8.85 -5.04
CA GLU A 255 32.25 7.55 -4.84
C GLU A 255 33.03 7.07 -6.08
N SER A 256 32.61 7.46 -7.29
CA SER A 256 33.29 7.12 -8.54
C SER A 256 34.47 8.04 -8.84
N ALA A 257 34.39 9.32 -8.43
CA ALA A 257 35.48 10.29 -8.55
C ALA A 257 36.59 10.07 -7.51
N ALA A 258 36.29 9.39 -6.41
CA ALA A 258 37.25 9.05 -5.36
C ALA A 258 38.02 7.71 -5.60
N ARG A 259 37.71 6.98 -6.68
CA ARG A 259 38.39 5.74 -7.09
C ARG A 259 39.31 5.98 -8.27
#